data_AF-A0A932Z0T8-F1
#
_entry.id   AF-A0A932Z0T8-F1
#
_cell.length_a   1.000
_cell.length_b   1.000
_cell.length_c   1.000
_cell.angle_alpha   90.00
_cell.angle_beta   90.00
_cell.angle_gamma   90.00
#
_symmetry.space_group_name_H-M   'P 1'
#
loop_
_entity.id
_entity.type
_entity.pdbx_description
1 polymer ?
#
loop_
_entity_poly.entity_id
_entity_poly.type
_entity_poly.pdbx_seq_one_letter_code
_entity_poly.pdbx_strand_id
1 'polypeptide(L)' 'NEVGLGLVPDNTMGRLYRDLLGKANQRLAEQADEVYVIVAGLPLKIKPLPFAD' A
#
# COMPACT_ATOMS: atom_id res chain seq x y z
N ASN A 1 -1.89 5.43 3.48
CA ASN A 1 -3.15 4.69 3.71
C ASN A 1 -3.36 3.69 2.60
N GLU A 2 -3.92 2.53 2.94
CA GLU A 2 -4.35 1.51 1.98
C GLU A 2 -5.85 1.66 1.73
N VAL A 3 -6.27 1.80 0.47
CA VAL A 3 -7.67 2.04 0.09
C VAL A 3 -8.19 1.00 -0.91
N GLY A 4 -7.32 0.07 -1.32
CA GLY A 4 -7.58 -0.97 -2.31
C GLY A 4 -8.40 -2.16 -1.80
N LEU A 5 -8.67 -2.24 -0.49
CA LEU A 5 -9.30 -3.42 0.12
C LEU A 5 -10.84 -3.33 0.20
N GLY A 6 -11.43 -2.19 -0.18
CA GLY A 6 -12.88 -1.99 -0.23
C GLY A 6 -13.48 -2.17 -1.63
N LEU A 7 -14.79 -1.89 -1.73
CA LEU A 7 -15.52 -1.85 -3.00
C LEU A 7 -14.93 -0.83 -3.98
N VAL A 8 -15.18 -1.07 -5.27
CA VAL A 8 -14.82 -0.12 -6.33
C VAL A 8 -15.76 1.10 -6.25
N PRO A 9 -15.25 2.34 -6.24
CA PRO A 9 -16.09 3.53 -6.27
C PRO A 9 -16.94 3.61 -7.56
N ASP A 10 -18.18 4.08 -7.41
CA ASP A 10 -19.13 4.27 -8.50
C ASP A 10 -18.78 5.46 -9.42
N ASN A 11 -18.06 6.44 -8.87
CA ASN A 11 -17.62 7.63 -9.56
C ASN A 11 -16.17 7.54 -10.07
N THR A 12 -15.91 8.23 -11.18
CA THR A 12 -14.62 8.21 -11.87
C THR A 12 -13.49 8.75 -11.01
N MET A 13 -13.75 9.80 -10.23
CA MET A 13 -12.72 10.41 -9.37
C MET A 13 -12.25 9.45 -8.28
N GLY A 14 -13.16 8.71 -7.65
CA GLY A 14 -12.83 7.72 -6.64
C GLY A 14 -11.98 6.57 -7.20
N ARG A 15 -12.33 6.08 -8.39
CA ARG A 15 -11.53 5.06 -9.09
C ARG A 15 -10.12 5.58 -9.39
N LEU A 16 -10.02 6.79 -9.96
CA LEU A 16 -8.73 7.40 -10.28
C LEU A 16 -7.88 7.62 -9.02
N TYR A 17 -8.48 8.13 -7.94
CA TYR A 17 -7.78 8.32 -6.67
C TYR A 17 -7.24 7.00 -6.12
N ARG A 18 -8.06 5.95 -6.08
CA ARG A 18 -7.66 4.61 -5.62
C ARG A 18 -6.47 4.08 -6.43
N ASP A 19 -6.52 4.18 -7.76
CA ASP A 19 -5.47 3.67 -8.64
C ASP A 19 -4.16 4.47 -8.50
N LEU A 20 -4.26 5.80 -8.45
CA LEU A 20 -3.08 6.66 -8.30
C LEU A 20 -2.43 6.52 -6.93
N LEU A 21 -3.22 6.41 -5.86
CA LEU A 21 -2.71 6.18 -4.52
C LEU A 21 -2.01 4.81 -4.42
N GLY A 22 -2.56 3.76 -5.03
CA GLY A 22 -1.92 2.45 -5.09
C GLY A 22 -0.55 2.51 -5.79
N LYS A 23 -0.46 3.19 -6.94
CA LYS A 23 0.81 3.40 -7.64
C LYS A 23 1.81 4.22 -6.83
N ALA A 24 1.35 5.24 -6.12
CA ALA A 24 2.21 6.02 -5.23
C ALA A 24 2.74 5.18 -4.06
N ASN A 25 1.89 4.37 -3.41
CA ASN A 25 2.28 3.47 -2.34
C ASN A 25 3.33 2.44 -2.82
N GLN A 26 3.16 1.87 -4.02
CA GLN A 26 4.13 0.93 -4.59
C GLN A 26 5.51 1.58 -4.80
N ARG A 27 5.56 2.78 -5.38
CA ARG A 27 6.81 3.53 -5.58
C ARG A 27 7.53 3.84 -4.27
N LEU A 28 6.78 4.19 -3.23
CA LEU A 28 7.35 4.41 -1.90
C LEU A 28 7.86 3.09 -1.29
N ALA A 29 7.10 2.01 -1.41
CA ALA A 29 7.47 0.69 -0.88
C ALA A 29 8.72 0.09 -1.55
N GLU A 30 8.93 0.37 -2.84
CA GLU A 30 10.16 -0.02 -3.55
C GLU A 30 11.40 0.61 -2.92
N GLN A 31 11.33 1.90 -2.59
CA GLN A 31 12.46 2.68 -2.05
C GLN A 31 12.64 2.56 -0.53
N ALA A 32 11.60 2.18 0.21
CA ALA A 32 11.67 2.04 1.66
C ALA A 32 12.41 0.77 2.08
N ASP A 33 13.28 0.82 3.09
CA ASP A 33 13.94 -0.38 3.63
C ASP A 33 12.94 -1.35 4.27
N GLU A 34 11.91 -0.81 4.92
CA GLU A 34 10.85 -1.58 5.57
C GLU A 34 9.47 -1.06 5.19
N VAL A 35 8.51 -1.98 5.07
CA VAL A 35 7.12 -1.65 4.76
C VAL A 35 6.21 -2.38 5.72
N TYR A 36 5.29 -1.64 6.33
CA TYR A 36 4.34 -2.14 7.31
C TYR A 36 2.91 -1.85 6.88
N VAL A 37 2.00 -2.76 7.23
CA VAL A 37 0.57 -2.51 7.27
C VAL A 37 0.15 -2.53 8.74
N ILE A 38 -0.58 -1.50 9.18
CA ILE A 38 -1.11 -1.44 10.54
C ILE A 38 -2.57 -1.89 10.53
N VAL A 39 -2.89 -2.95 11.27
CA VAL A 39 -4.25 -3.49 11.40
C VAL A 39 -4.63 -3.53 12.88
N ALA A 40 -5.72 -2.85 13.26
CA ALA A 40 -6.16 -2.74 14.65
C ALA A 40 -5.05 -2.27 15.63
N GLY A 41 -4.15 -1.37 15.16
CA GLY A 41 -3.01 -0.88 15.94
C GLY A 41 -1.80 -1.83 15.97
N LEU A 42 -1.90 -3.01 15.35
CA LEU A 42 -0.83 -4.00 15.31
C LEU A 42 -0.03 -3.85 13.99
N PRO A 43 1.30 -3.72 14.05
CA PRO A 43 2.14 -3.63 12.86
C PRO A 43 2.40 -5.02 12.26
N LEU A 44 2.20 -5.14 10.95
CA LEU A 44 2.59 -6.31 10.15
C LEU A 44 3.66 -5.87 9.13
N LYS A 45 4.89 -6.37 9.27
CA LYS A 45 5.95 -6.15 8.28
C LYS A 45 5.67 -6.98 7.03
N ILE A 46 5.57 -6.34 5.87
CA ILE A 46 5.21 -7.00 4.61
C ILE A 46 6.33 -7.00 3.57
N LYS A 47 7.36 -6.15 3.73
CA LYS A 47 8.58 -6.23 2.93
C LYS A 47 9.50 -7.28 3.57
N PRO A 48 9.85 -8.37 2.85
CA PRO A 48 10.80 -9.34 3.37
C PRO A 48 12.15 -8.68 3.59
N LEU A 49 12.94 -9.21 4.52
CA LEU A 49 14.33 -8.81 4.62
C LEU A 49 15.00 -9.08 3.27
N PRO A 50 15.86 -8.16 2.77
CA PRO A 50 16.68 -8.48 1.62
C PRO A 50 17.42 -9.78 1.92
N PHE A 51 17.46 -10.70 0.94
CA PHE A 51 18.27 -11.90 1.07
C PHE A 51 19.70 -11.44 1.35
N ALA A 52 20.27 -11.89 2.47
CA ALA A 52 21.69 -11.75 2.69
C ALA A 52 22.38 -12.64 1.66
N ASP A 53 23.24 -12.05 0.83
CA ASP A 53 24.13 -12.78 -0.08
C ASP A 53 25.05 -13.74 0.71
#